data_AF-A0A1T4LLY6-F1
#
_entry.id   AF-A0A1T4LLY6-F1
#
_cell.length_a   1.000
_cell.length_b   1.000
_cell.length_c   1.000
_cell.angle_alpha   90.00
_cell.angle_beta   90.00
_cell.angle_gamma   90.00
#
_symmetry.space_group_name_H-M   'P 1'
#
loop_
_entity.id
_entity.type
_entity.pdbx_description
1 polymer ?
#
loop_
_entity_poly.entity_id
_entity_poly.type
_entity_poly.pdbx_seq_one_letter_code
_entity_poly.pdbx_strand_id
1 'polypeptide(L)'
;MAKNPINVLEKLKKDSFKKKEIETQIIEKEYKVTFIEENIPQTLESNFNYDLINDITMRKDLLSYEIALNKAKSTYHSTAGEILYTANLKYAKNKNGIFTQWLNYLNINKKTAERLINRFKFLKEYCVTEDLKEYFESLPLSLTYEVSSPNADKILIEALLNKKITTRKEFLQLKNSIKDVSNKKPLIESDLFNHFQKLNNEISIYCQKSLDNNPNTKDTIEKILNLNNEILSLLNSLK
;
A
#
# COMPACT_ATOMS: atom_id res chain seq x y z
N MET A 1 35.99 62.84 37.21
CA MET A 1 37.03 61.95 36.67
C MET A 1 36.37 60.71 36.05
N ALA A 2 36.75 60.43 34.81
CA ALA A 2 36.42 59.37 33.84
C ALA A 2 35.30 58.34 34.12
N LYS A 3 34.25 58.36 33.28
CA LYS A 3 33.43 57.18 32.96
C LYS A 3 34.21 56.32 31.97
N ASN A 4 34.65 55.13 32.37
CA ASN A 4 35.21 54.16 31.42
C ASN A 4 34.10 53.65 30.47
N PRO A 5 34.32 53.63 29.15
CA PRO A 5 33.36 53.06 28.23
C PRO A 5 33.36 51.53 28.39
N ILE A 6 32.16 50.97 28.61
CA ILE A 6 31.96 49.52 28.62
C ILE A 6 32.23 49.01 27.20
N ASN A 7 33.31 48.25 27.03
CA ASN A 7 33.62 47.61 25.76
C ASN A 7 32.67 46.43 25.52
N VAL A 8 31.57 46.69 24.81
CA VAL A 8 30.50 45.72 24.51
C VAL A 8 31.03 44.45 23.81
N LEU A 9 32.15 44.55 23.10
CA LEU A 9 32.82 43.41 22.43
C LEU A 9 33.43 42.40 23.42
N GLU A 10 33.90 42.83 24.60
CA GLU A 10 34.41 41.89 25.61
C GLU A 10 33.28 41.11 26.31
N LYS A 11 32.10 41.72 26.45
CA LYS A 11 30.93 41.06 27.04
C LYS A 11 30.37 39.99 26.09
N LEU A 12 30.30 40.28 24.78
CA LEU A 12 29.86 39.33 23.76
C LEU A 12 30.81 38.15 23.57
N LYS A 13 32.12 38.31 23.78
CA LYS A 13 33.09 37.20 23.75
C LYS A 13 32.99 36.26 24.96
N LYS A 14 32.58 36.76 26.13
CA LYS A 14 32.35 35.92 27.33
C LYS A 14 31.05 35.11 27.25
N ASP A 15 30.03 35.62 26.58
CA ASP A 15 28.73 34.94 26.46
C ASP A 15 28.69 33.90 25.31
N SER A 16 29.66 33.91 24.39
CA SER A 16 29.71 33.00 23.23
C SER A 16 30.57 31.74 23.40
N PHE A 17 31.19 31.51 24.58
CA PHE A 17 32.04 30.33 24.84
C PHE A 17 31.77 29.60 26.17
N LYS A 18 30.53 29.58 26.66
CA LYS A 18 30.11 28.48 27.55
C LYS A 18 29.63 27.31 26.70
N LYS A 19 30.59 26.52 26.21
CA LYS A 19 30.34 25.15 25.76
C LYS A 19 29.77 24.39 26.95
N LYS A 20 28.44 24.26 27.03
CA LYS A 20 27.81 23.24 27.86
C LYS A 20 28.14 21.93 27.17
N GLU A 21 29.12 21.21 27.71
CA GLU A 21 29.30 19.80 27.40
C GLU A 21 28.03 19.09 27.84
N ILE A 22 27.14 18.85 26.88
CA ILE A 22 26.05 17.90 27.05
C ILE A 22 26.68 16.57 26.69
N GLU A 23 27.15 15.85 27.71
CA GLU A 23 27.47 14.42 27.59
C GLU A 23 26.20 13.73 27.11
N THR A 24 26.13 13.49 25.80
CA THR A 24 25.05 12.73 25.20
C THR A 24 25.48 11.28 25.36
N GLN A 25 24.98 10.62 26.40
CA GLN A 25 25.13 9.17 26.54
C GLN A 25 24.41 8.51 25.37
N ILE A 26 25.17 8.14 24.34
CA ILE A 26 24.69 7.27 23.28
C ILE A 26 24.54 5.90 23.92
N ILE A 27 23.29 5.53 24.25
CA ILE A 27 22.97 4.17 24.66
C ILE A 27 23.08 3.31 23.40
N GLU A 28 24.20 2.62 23.23
CA GLU A 28 24.34 1.54 22.26
C GLU A 28 23.34 0.44 22.62
N LYS A 29 22.18 0.44 21.95
CA LYS A 29 21.32 -0.74 21.95
C LYS A 29 21.93 -1.73 20.96
N GLU A 30 22.54 -2.79 21.46
CA GLU A 30 22.87 -3.96 20.66
C GLU A 30 21.58 -4.53 20.07
N TYR A 31 21.41 -4.41 18.76
CA TYR A 31 20.34 -5.09 18.04
C TYR A 31 20.78 -6.54 17.79
N LYS A 32 20.34 -7.46 18.65
CA LYS A 32 20.43 -8.89 18.34
C LYS A 32 19.49 -9.22 17.19
N VAL A 33 20.03 -9.36 16.00
CA VAL A 33 19.30 -9.91 14.85
C VAL A 33 19.24 -11.42 15.03
N THR A 34 18.09 -11.92 15.49
CA THR A 34 17.77 -13.35 15.42
C THR A 34 17.44 -13.71 13.98
N PHE A 35 18.23 -14.62 13.40
CA PHE A 35 17.98 -15.18 12.08
C PHE A 35 16.79 -16.14 12.15
N ILE A 36 15.74 -15.87 11.37
CA ILE A 36 14.71 -16.85 11.03
C ILE A 36 15.03 -17.30 9.60
N GLU A 37 15.43 -18.57 9.45
CA GLU A 37 15.93 -19.15 8.18
C GLU A 37 14.85 -19.38 7.11
N GLU A 38 13.59 -19.02 7.35
CA GLU A 38 12.52 -19.40 6.42
C GLU A 38 11.91 -18.21 5.68
N ASN A 39 12.17 -18.19 4.37
CA ASN A 39 11.64 -17.31 3.33
C ASN A 39 12.16 -15.87 3.33
N ILE A 40 13.41 -15.70 2.87
CA ILE A 40 13.93 -14.40 2.43
C ILE A 40 13.26 -14.06 1.09
N PRO A 41 12.48 -12.95 1.01
CA PRO A 41 12.06 -12.34 -0.25
C PRO A 41 13.24 -12.13 -1.18
N GLN A 42 13.26 -12.75 -2.36
CA GLN A 42 14.24 -12.43 -3.39
C GLN A 42 13.99 -10.98 -3.86
N THR A 43 14.81 -10.04 -3.41
CA THR A 43 14.67 -8.62 -3.75
C THR A 43 15.20 -8.35 -5.17
N LEU A 44 14.44 -8.71 -6.21
CA LEU A 44 14.73 -8.31 -7.60
C LEU A 44 14.26 -6.87 -7.90
N GLU A 45 14.94 -5.90 -7.32
CA GLU A 45 15.19 -4.59 -7.97
C GLU A 45 16.69 -4.23 -7.89
N SER A 46 17.54 -5.25 -7.88
CA SER A 46 19.00 -5.15 -7.95
C SER A 46 19.46 -5.73 -9.29
N ASN A 47 20.18 -4.93 -10.08
CA ASN A 47 20.88 -5.38 -11.30
C ASN A 47 22.07 -6.32 -10.98
N PHE A 48 22.31 -6.63 -9.70
CA PHE A 48 23.41 -7.47 -9.26
C PHE A 48 22.98 -8.94 -9.26
N ASN A 49 23.51 -9.71 -10.20
CA ASN A 49 23.20 -11.14 -10.32
C ASN A 49 24.13 -11.96 -9.42
N TYR A 50 23.61 -12.37 -8.25
CA TYR A 50 24.32 -13.22 -7.28
C TYR A 50 24.73 -14.58 -7.86
N ASP A 51 24.06 -15.08 -8.91
CA ASP A 51 24.40 -16.36 -9.53
C ASP A 51 25.73 -16.36 -10.25
N LEU A 52 26.26 -15.18 -10.58
CA LEU A 52 27.57 -15.02 -11.19
C LEU A 52 28.72 -15.14 -10.18
N ILE A 53 28.43 -15.21 -8.87
CA ILE A 53 29.45 -15.37 -7.82
C ILE A 53 29.70 -16.86 -7.61
N ASN A 54 30.84 -17.36 -8.10
CA ASN A 54 31.24 -18.76 -7.95
C ASN A 54 31.58 -19.14 -6.49
N ASP A 55 32.04 -18.18 -5.68
CA ASP A 55 32.32 -18.40 -4.26
C ASP A 55 31.00 -18.41 -3.46
N ILE A 56 30.66 -19.59 -2.95
CA ILE A 56 29.43 -19.83 -2.19
C ILE A 56 29.40 -19.00 -0.89
N THR A 57 30.52 -18.90 -0.20
CA THR A 57 30.64 -18.15 1.07
C THR A 57 30.45 -16.67 0.81
N MET A 58 31.16 -16.12 -0.18
CA MET A 58 31.03 -14.72 -0.58
C MET A 58 29.60 -14.38 -1.01
N ARG A 59 28.96 -15.26 -1.80
CA ARG A 59 27.57 -15.10 -2.23
C ARG A 59 26.63 -15.03 -1.02
N LYS A 60 26.78 -15.94 -0.06
CA LYS A 60 25.97 -15.99 1.15
C LYS A 60 26.17 -14.73 2.01
N ASP A 61 27.42 -14.30 2.20
CA ASP A 61 27.74 -13.13 3.01
C ASP A 61 27.16 -11.85 2.40
N LEU A 62 27.33 -11.63 1.10
CA LEU A 62 26.77 -10.46 0.42
C LEU A 62 25.25 -10.42 0.47
N LEU A 63 24.58 -11.56 0.34
CA LEU A 63 23.13 -11.64 0.51
C LEU A 63 22.73 -11.27 1.95
N SER A 64 23.48 -11.76 2.95
CA SER A 64 23.23 -11.44 4.36
C SER A 64 23.40 -9.94 4.65
N TYR A 65 24.42 -9.30 4.08
CA TYR A 65 24.65 -7.86 4.21
C TYR A 65 23.58 -7.03 3.51
N GLU A 66 23.11 -7.46 2.33
CA GLU A 66 22.01 -6.80 1.64
C GLU A 66 20.73 -6.83 2.49
N ILE A 67 20.38 -8.00 3.05
CA ILE A 67 19.23 -8.15 3.95
C ILE A 67 19.36 -7.24 5.17
N ALA A 68 20.52 -7.26 5.83
CA ALA A 68 20.77 -6.41 7.01
C ALA A 68 20.65 -4.92 6.66
N LEU A 69 21.20 -4.49 5.52
CA LEU A 69 21.12 -3.11 5.06
C LEU A 69 19.68 -2.71 4.70
N ASN A 70 18.92 -3.61 4.07
CA ASN A 70 17.51 -3.39 3.76
C ASN A 70 16.68 -3.27 5.04
N LYS A 71 16.88 -4.16 6.02
CA LYS A 71 16.23 -4.05 7.34
C LYS A 71 16.55 -2.71 8.00
N ALA A 72 17.83 -2.32 8.07
CA ALA A 72 18.23 -1.05 8.68
C ALA A 72 17.59 0.17 8.00
N LYS A 73 17.57 0.22 6.66
CA LYS A 73 16.86 1.27 5.90
C LYS A 73 15.37 1.26 6.21
N SER A 74 14.74 0.08 6.20
CA SER A 74 13.31 -0.10 6.43
C SER A 74 12.90 0.37 7.82
N THR A 75 13.65 0.00 8.86
CA THR A 75 13.44 0.45 10.24
C THR A 75 13.60 1.96 10.35
N TYR A 76 14.62 2.57 9.73
CA TYR A 76 14.74 4.03 9.66
C TYR A 76 13.47 4.68 9.09
N HIS A 77 12.94 4.15 7.99
CA HIS A 77 11.72 4.65 7.38
C HIS A 77 10.48 4.43 8.27
N SER A 78 10.41 3.35 9.05
CA SER A 78 9.36 3.10 10.05
C SER A 78 9.37 4.18 11.13
N THR A 79 10.52 4.40 11.75
CA THR A 79 10.71 5.37 12.83
C THR A 79 10.48 6.80 12.34
N ALA A 80 10.99 7.16 11.17
CA ALA A 80 10.71 8.46 10.57
C ALA A 80 9.20 8.66 10.34
N GLY A 81 8.50 7.64 9.85
CA GLY A 81 7.06 7.65 9.66
C GLY A 81 6.28 7.87 10.95
N GLU A 82 6.68 7.23 12.05
CA GLU A 82 6.07 7.40 13.38
C GLU A 82 6.22 8.83 13.91
N ILE A 83 7.43 9.40 13.84
CA ILE A 83 7.72 10.77 14.28
C ILE A 83 6.87 11.75 13.47
N LEU A 84 6.87 11.60 12.14
CA LEU A 84 6.11 12.44 11.23
C LEU A 84 4.61 12.32 11.47
N TYR A 85 4.10 11.10 11.71
CA TYR A 85 2.69 10.87 12.01
C TYR A 85 2.27 11.57 13.30
N THR A 86 3.08 11.43 14.35
CA THR A 86 2.83 12.06 15.65
C THR A 86 2.85 13.58 15.56
N ALA A 87 3.83 14.15 14.86
CA ALA A 87 3.91 15.59 14.61
C ALA A 87 2.72 16.09 13.76
N ASN A 88 2.35 15.37 12.70
CA ASN A 88 1.22 15.69 11.85
C ASN A 88 -0.10 15.67 12.64
N LEU A 89 -0.32 14.66 13.49
CA LEU A 89 -1.52 14.58 14.33
C LEU A 89 -1.68 15.80 15.26
N LYS A 90 -0.57 16.28 15.84
CA LYS A 90 -0.58 17.40 16.80
C LYS A 90 -0.65 18.77 16.12
N TYR A 91 0.04 18.95 14.99
CA TYR A 91 0.32 20.29 14.45
C TYR A 91 -0.24 20.55 13.05
N ALA A 92 -0.73 19.55 12.31
CA ALA A 92 -1.31 19.77 10.99
C ALA A 92 -2.71 20.40 11.04
N LYS A 93 -3.50 20.10 12.08
CA LYS A 93 -4.86 20.63 12.25
C LYS A 93 -4.91 22.11 12.68
N ASN A 94 -3.79 22.69 13.09
CA ASN A 94 -3.73 24.05 13.62
C ASN A 94 -3.87 25.15 12.53
N LYS A 95 -4.19 24.79 11.28
CA LYS A 95 -4.45 25.66 10.10
C LYS A 95 -3.38 26.68 9.72
N ASN A 96 -2.30 26.80 10.49
CA ASN A 96 -1.24 27.79 10.29
C ASN A 96 -0.12 27.29 9.36
N GLY A 97 -0.22 26.06 8.81
CA GLY A 97 0.81 25.50 7.94
C GLY A 97 2.14 25.17 8.62
N ILE A 98 2.23 25.30 9.97
CA ILE A 98 3.46 25.11 10.75
C ILE A 98 4.11 23.75 10.49
N PHE A 99 3.30 22.68 10.40
CA PHE A 99 3.82 21.36 10.07
C PHE A 99 4.52 21.33 8.70
N THR A 100 3.95 22.00 7.69
CA THR A 100 4.56 22.10 6.35
C THR A 100 5.83 22.95 6.36
N GLN A 101 5.85 24.05 7.12
CA GLN A 101 7.06 24.87 7.28
C GLN A 101 8.19 24.08 7.96
N TRP A 102 7.87 23.28 8.98
CA TRP A 102 8.82 22.40 9.66
C TRP A 102 9.36 21.30 8.72
N LEU A 103 8.51 20.70 7.90
CA LEU A 103 8.94 19.76 6.85
C LEU A 103 9.93 20.41 5.88
N ASN A 104 9.64 21.63 5.42
CA ASN A 104 10.53 22.39 4.52
C ASN A 104 11.88 22.69 5.17
N TYR A 105 11.90 23.08 6.45
CA TYR A 105 13.13 23.29 7.21
C TYR A 105 14.00 22.02 7.29
N LEU A 106 13.38 20.84 7.40
CA LEU A 106 14.07 19.55 7.39
C LEU A 106 14.43 19.04 5.99
N ASN A 107 14.13 19.80 4.92
CA ASN A 107 14.24 19.36 3.53
C ASN A 107 13.45 18.07 3.21
N ILE A 108 12.36 17.84 3.96
CA ILE A 108 11.45 16.70 3.73
C ILE A 108 10.29 17.21 2.89
N ASN A 109 10.19 16.77 1.65
CA ASN A 109 9.04 17.14 0.82
C ASN A 109 7.74 16.48 1.35
N LYS A 110 6.60 17.12 1.08
CA LYS A 110 5.28 16.65 1.54
C LYS A 110 4.96 15.22 1.11
N LYS A 111 5.25 14.84 -0.15
CA LYS A 111 4.96 13.49 -0.67
C LYS A 111 5.78 12.42 0.06
N THR A 112 7.04 12.70 0.35
CA THR A 112 7.91 11.81 1.14
C THR A 112 7.38 11.68 2.56
N ALA A 113 7.00 12.79 3.20
CA ALA A 113 6.40 12.75 4.53
C ALA A 113 5.12 11.91 4.55
N GLU A 114 4.23 12.09 3.58
CA GLU A 114 3.00 11.30 3.44
C GLU A 114 3.30 9.81 3.22
N ARG A 115 4.25 9.45 2.36
CA ARG A 115 4.65 8.05 2.14
C ARG A 115 5.17 7.40 3.41
N LEU A 116 6.00 8.09 4.19
CA LEU A 116 6.53 7.58 5.46
C LEU A 116 5.42 7.43 6.51
N ILE A 117 4.54 8.42 6.61
CA ILE A 117 3.37 8.37 7.49
C ILE A 117 2.46 7.19 7.15
N ASN A 118 2.16 6.99 5.87
CA ASN A 118 1.28 5.92 5.43
C ASN A 118 1.91 4.54 5.66
N ARG A 119 3.22 4.41 5.45
CA ARG A 119 3.96 3.18 5.81
C ARG A 119 3.88 2.87 7.30
N PHE A 120 4.02 3.88 8.17
CA PHE A 120 3.84 3.69 9.61
C PHE A 120 2.40 3.31 9.98
N LYS A 121 1.40 3.96 9.38
CA LYS A 121 -0.01 3.60 9.60
C LYS A 121 -0.28 2.14 9.22
N PHE A 122 0.27 1.70 8.08
CA PHE A 122 0.16 0.32 7.64
C PHE A 122 0.74 -0.65 8.67
N LEU A 123 1.94 -0.40 9.18
CA LEU A 123 2.55 -1.21 10.24
C LEU A 123 1.64 -1.29 11.47
N LYS A 124 1.11 -0.15 11.91
CA LYS A 124 0.22 -0.06 13.08
C LYS A 124 -1.09 -0.84 12.90
N GLU A 125 -1.62 -0.88 11.68
CA GLU A 125 -2.92 -1.47 11.36
C GLU A 125 -2.82 -2.97 11.03
N TYR A 126 -1.82 -3.37 10.25
CA TYR A 126 -1.73 -4.72 9.66
C TYR A 126 -0.60 -5.58 10.22
N CYS A 127 0.46 -4.98 10.79
CA CYS A 127 1.62 -5.69 11.32
C CYS A 127 1.60 -5.72 12.85
N VAL A 128 0.56 -6.32 13.42
CA VAL A 128 0.28 -6.31 14.87
C VAL A 128 1.28 -7.17 15.66
N THR A 129 1.87 -8.19 15.03
CA THR A 129 2.90 -9.04 15.63
C THR A 129 4.30 -8.60 15.23
N GLU A 130 5.30 -8.87 16.07
CA GLU A 130 6.69 -8.55 15.74
C GLU A 130 7.13 -9.31 14.49
N ASP A 131 6.73 -10.59 14.33
CA ASP A 131 7.04 -11.38 13.13
C ASP A 131 6.54 -10.74 11.83
N LEU A 132 5.31 -10.19 11.82
CA LEU A 132 4.76 -9.51 10.64
C LEU A 132 5.48 -8.19 10.38
N LYS A 133 5.88 -7.48 11.43
CA LYS A 133 6.65 -6.25 11.34
C LYS A 133 8.06 -6.53 10.81
N GLU A 134 8.75 -7.54 11.32
CA GLU A 134 10.07 -7.95 10.83
C GLU A 134 10.00 -8.40 9.38
N TYR A 135 9.00 -9.21 9.03
CA TYR A 135 8.74 -9.59 7.65
C TYR A 135 8.52 -8.36 6.77
N PHE A 136 7.63 -7.45 7.15
CA PHE A 136 7.37 -6.23 6.39
C PHE A 136 8.63 -5.36 6.24
N GLU A 137 9.44 -5.26 7.29
CA GLU A 137 10.68 -4.49 7.26
C GLU A 137 11.77 -5.14 6.41
N SER A 138 11.74 -6.46 6.24
CA SER A 138 12.65 -7.17 5.33
C SER A 138 12.33 -6.99 3.84
N LEU A 139 11.12 -6.56 3.50
CA LEU A 139 10.69 -6.41 2.11
C LEU A 139 11.37 -5.21 1.41
N PRO A 140 11.47 -5.24 0.07
CA PRO A 140 11.93 -4.09 -0.71
C PRO A 140 11.16 -2.82 -0.35
N LEU A 141 11.88 -1.74 -0.11
CA LEU A 141 11.26 -0.47 0.27
C LEU A 141 10.23 0.02 -0.76
N SER A 142 10.51 -0.18 -2.05
CA SER A 142 9.60 0.15 -3.14
C SER A 142 8.26 -0.58 -3.03
N LEU A 143 8.26 -1.88 -2.68
CA LEU A 143 7.06 -2.66 -2.40
C LEU A 143 6.32 -2.15 -1.16
N THR A 144 7.04 -1.89 -0.05
CA THR A 144 6.41 -1.40 1.18
C THR A 144 5.68 -0.08 0.98
N TYR A 145 6.16 0.80 0.08
CA TYR A 145 5.48 2.04 -0.27
C TYR A 145 4.23 1.85 -1.13
N GLU A 146 4.23 0.87 -2.02
CA GLU A 146 3.08 0.57 -2.88
C GLU A 146 1.92 -0.01 -2.05
N VAL A 147 2.21 -0.98 -1.18
CA VAL A 147 1.19 -1.64 -0.36
C VAL A 147 0.67 -0.75 0.77
N SER A 148 1.48 0.18 1.28
CA SER A 148 1.06 1.13 2.31
C SER A 148 0.33 2.36 1.75
N SER A 149 0.11 2.42 0.44
CA SER A 149 -0.71 3.48 -0.16
C SER A 149 -2.12 3.47 0.44
N PRO A 150 -2.73 4.64 0.72
CA PRO A 150 -4.06 4.72 1.32
C PRO A 150 -5.17 4.08 0.46
N ASN A 151 -4.90 3.90 -0.84
CA ASN A 151 -5.82 3.29 -1.79
C ASN A 151 -5.33 1.90 -2.24
N ALA A 152 -4.46 1.25 -1.46
CA ALA A 152 -4.05 -0.12 -1.76
C ALA A 152 -5.26 -1.06 -1.67
N ASP A 153 -5.39 -1.97 -2.64
CA ASP A 153 -6.46 -2.96 -2.67
C ASP A 153 -6.25 -3.97 -1.52
N LYS A 154 -7.33 -4.32 -0.80
CA LYS A 154 -7.28 -5.27 0.32
C LYS A 154 -6.75 -6.63 -0.12
N ILE A 155 -7.06 -7.07 -1.34
CA ILE A 155 -6.57 -8.33 -1.90
C ILE A 155 -5.05 -8.32 -2.00
N LEU A 156 -4.45 -7.16 -2.37
CA LEU A 156 -3.00 -7.00 -2.43
C LEU A 156 -2.36 -7.02 -1.04
N ILE A 157 -3.01 -6.37 -0.07
CA ILE A 157 -2.56 -6.37 1.33
C ILE A 157 -2.57 -7.79 1.89
N GLU A 158 -3.67 -8.51 1.73
CA GLU A 158 -3.80 -9.90 2.17
C GLU A 158 -2.80 -10.82 1.48
N ALA A 159 -2.57 -10.66 0.18
CA ALA A 159 -1.56 -11.44 -0.53
C ALA A 159 -0.15 -11.21 0.04
N LEU A 160 0.18 -9.97 0.42
CA LEU A 160 1.46 -9.63 1.02
C LEU A 160 1.62 -10.22 2.43
N LEU A 161 0.60 -10.06 3.28
CA LEU A 161 0.61 -10.57 4.65
C LEU A 161 0.67 -12.10 4.69
N ASN A 162 0.08 -12.77 3.70
CA ASN A 162 0.18 -14.21 3.50
C ASN A 162 1.47 -14.65 2.79
N LYS A 163 2.45 -13.75 2.60
CA LYS A 163 3.73 -14.01 1.94
C LYS A 163 3.63 -14.53 0.49
N LYS A 164 2.49 -14.30 -0.19
CA LYS A 164 2.28 -14.70 -1.60
C LYS A 164 2.91 -13.73 -2.59
N ILE A 165 3.11 -12.49 -2.16
CA ILE A 165 3.87 -11.48 -2.91
C ILE A 165 5.00 -10.97 -2.04
N THR A 166 6.19 -10.97 -2.62
CA THR A 166 7.43 -10.61 -1.93
C THR A 166 8.21 -9.55 -2.71
N THR A 167 7.85 -9.34 -3.98
CA THR A 167 8.47 -8.38 -4.88
C THR A 167 7.50 -7.32 -5.41
N ARG A 168 8.04 -6.17 -5.80
CA ARG A 168 7.25 -5.12 -6.46
C ARG A 168 6.67 -5.57 -7.80
N LYS A 169 7.36 -6.44 -8.54
CA LYS A 169 6.90 -6.97 -9.82
C LYS A 169 5.64 -7.82 -9.66
N GLU A 170 5.64 -8.75 -8.72
CA GLU A 170 4.47 -9.58 -8.40
C GLU A 170 3.28 -8.72 -7.96
N PHE A 171 3.54 -7.71 -7.12
CA PHE A 171 2.52 -6.76 -6.70
C PHE A 171 1.87 -6.04 -7.89
N LEU A 172 2.68 -5.53 -8.84
CA LEU A 172 2.16 -4.84 -10.03
C LEU A 172 1.39 -5.78 -10.95
N GLN A 173 1.85 -7.03 -11.11
CA GLN A 173 1.15 -8.04 -11.90
C GLN A 173 -0.23 -8.32 -11.31
N LEU A 174 -0.30 -8.62 -10.01
CA LEU A 174 -1.57 -8.89 -9.32
C LEU A 174 -2.51 -7.68 -9.37
N LYS A 175 -1.98 -6.47 -9.15
CA LYS A 175 -2.75 -5.22 -9.23
C LYS A 175 -3.37 -5.03 -10.61
N ASN A 176 -2.64 -5.33 -11.68
CA ASN A 176 -3.15 -5.24 -13.05
C ASN A 176 -4.21 -6.32 -13.31
N SER A 177 -4.00 -7.55 -12.87
CA SER A 177 -4.99 -8.63 -13.01
C SER A 177 -6.31 -8.30 -12.32
N ILE A 178 -6.26 -7.73 -11.10
CA ILE A 178 -7.47 -7.28 -10.38
C ILE A 178 -8.19 -6.18 -11.18
N LYS A 179 -7.44 -5.20 -11.70
CA LYS A 179 -7.99 -4.12 -12.51
C LYS A 179 -8.66 -4.64 -13.79
N ASP A 180 -8.05 -5.61 -14.46
CA ASP A 180 -8.59 -6.21 -15.68
C ASP A 180 -9.89 -6.97 -15.40
N VAL A 181 -9.96 -7.73 -14.30
CA VAL A 181 -11.19 -8.42 -13.87
C VAL A 181 -12.28 -7.40 -13.51
N SER A 182 -11.94 -6.36 -12.76
CA SER A 182 -12.88 -5.29 -12.41
C SER A 182 -13.42 -4.55 -13.63
N ASN A 183 -12.62 -4.37 -14.69
CA ASN A 183 -13.04 -3.73 -15.93
C ASN A 183 -13.91 -4.66 -16.80
N LYS A 184 -13.64 -5.97 -16.76
CA LYS A 184 -14.41 -6.97 -17.51
C LYS A 184 -15.78 -7.26 -16.88
N LYS A 185 -15.89 -7.20 -15.55
CA LYS A 185 -17.15 -7.49 -14.84
C LYS A 185 -18.36 -6.66 -15.34
N PRO A 186 -18.32 -5.33 -15.41
CA PRO A 186 -19.45 -4.53 -15.91
C PRO A 186 -19.73 -4.76 -17.40
N LEU A 187 -18.69 -5.05 -18.20
CA LEU A 187 -18.86 -5.39 -19.62
C LEU A 187 -19.61 -6.72 -19.78
N ILE A 188 -19.20 -7.75 -19.02
CA ILE A 188 -19.86 -9.06 -19.00
C ILE A 188 -21.30 -8.94 -18.51
N GLU A 189 -21.55 -8.17 -17.45
CA GLU A 189 -22.90 -7.93 -16.92
C GLU A 189 -23.80 -7.23 -17.97
N SER A 190 -23.27 -6.23 -18.68
CA SER A 190 -23.99 -5.57 -19.79
C SER A 190 -24.26 -6.53 -20.96
N ASP A 191 -23.28 -7.34 -21.36
CA ASP A 191 -23.41 -8.27 -22.49
C ASP A 191 -24.40 -9.40 -22.19
N LEU A 192 -24.40 -9.92 -20.96
CA LEU A 192 -25.38 -10.87 -20.45
C LEU A 192 -26.78 -10.26 -20.46
N PHE A 193 -26.93 -9.05 -19.91
CA PHE A 193 -28.22 -8.35 -19.88
C PHE A 193 -28.81 -8.18 -21.30
N ASN A 194 -27.98 -7.75 -22.25
CA ASN A 194 -28.39 -7.59 -23.66
C ASN A 194 -28.80 -8.92 -24.30
N HIS A 195 -28.05 -10.00 -24.06
CA HIS A 195 -28.41 -11.35 -24.54
C HIS A 195 -29.73 -11.84 -23.96
N PHE A 196 -29.93 -11.66 -22.65
CA PHE A 196 -31.18 -12.05 -22.01
C PHE A 196 -32.37 -11.27 -22.54
N GLN A 197 -32.25 -9.96 -22.77
CA GLN A 197 -33.32 -9.18 -23.39
C GLN A 197 -33.65 -9.69 -24.80
N LYS A 198 -32.63 -9.98 -25.61
CA LYS A 198 -32.83 -10.51 -26.97
C LYS A 198 -33.57 -11.85 -26.93
N LEU A 199 -33.15 -12.78 -26.07
CA LEU A 199 -33.82 -14.06 -25.88
C LEU A 199 -35.28 -13.88 -25.44
N ASN A 200 -35.53 -12.97 -24.50
CA ASN A 200 -36.86 -12.65 -23.99
C ASN A 200 -37.80 -12.18 -25.12
N ASN A 201 -37.29 -11.33 -26.01
CA ASN A 201 -38.03 -10.86 -27.19
C ASN A 201 -38.30 -11.99 -28.19
N GLU A 202 -37.32 -12.85 -28.46
CA GLU A 202 -37.47 -13.98 -29.38
C GLU A 202 -38.51 -15.00 -28.88
N ILE A 203 -38.51 -15.30 -27.58
CA ILE A 203 -39.52 -16.16 -26.93
C ILE A 203 -40.91 -15.55 -27.10
N SER A 204 -41.07 -14.26 -26.81
CA SER A 204 -42.35 -13.57 -26.96
C SER A 204 -42.89 -13.63 -28.39
N ILE A 205 -42.02 -13.41 -29.40
CA ILE A 205 -42.39 -13.52 -30.82
C ILE A 205 -42.81 -14.94 -31.18
N TYR A 206 -42.06 -15.95 -30.73
CA TYR A 206 -42.36 -17.35 -31.02
C TYR A 206 -43.68 -17.81 -30.39
N CYS A 207 -43.90 -17.45 -29.12
CA CYS A 207 -45.13 -17.74 -28.39
C CYS A 207 -46.35 -17.12 -29.09
N GLN A 208 -46.25 -15.86 -29.52
CA GLN A 208 -47.33 -15.19 -30.24
C GLN A 208 -47.66 -15.90 -31.56
N LYS A 209 -46.65 -16.23 -32.37
CA LYS A 209 -46.84 -16.98 -33.63
C LYS A 209 -47.44 -18.37 -33.42
N SER A 210 -47.14 -19.01 -32.29
CA SER A 210 -47.64 -20.35 -31.99
C SER A 210 -49.10 -20.34 -31.52
N LEU A 211 -49.51 -19.30 -30.78
CA LEU A 211 -50.91 -19.05 -30.42
C LEU A 211 -51.80 -18.88 -31.66
N ASP A 212 -51.30 -18.17 -32.66
CA ASP A 212 -52.04 -17.91 -33.91
C ASP A 212 -52.26 -19.20 -34.75
N ASN A 213 -51.44 -20.24 -34.55
CA ASN A 213 -51.44 -21.46 -35.37
C ASN A 213 -52.07 -22.70 -34.69
N ASN A 214 -52.10 -22.79 -33.35
CA ASN A 214 -52.70 -23.94 -32.66
C ASN A 214 -53.33 -23.57 -31.30
N PRO A 215 -54.66 -23.38 -31.24
CA PRO A 215 -55.37 -22.96 -30.02
C PRO A 215 -55.27 -23.97 -28.86
N ASN A 216 -55.05 -25.26 -29.15
CA ASN A 216 -55.00 -26.32 -28.12
C ASN A 216 -53.76 -26.23 -27.21
N THR A 217 -52.79 -25.37 -27.53
CA THR A 217 -51.57 -25.13 -26.72
C THR A 217 -51.58 -23.84 -25.90
N LYS A 218 -52.73 -23.12 -25.89
CA LYS A 218 -52.86 -21.78 -25.28
C LYS A 218 -52.40 -21.70 -23.82
N ASP A 219 -52.88 -22.60 -22.96
CA ASP A 219 -52.54 -22.60 -21.52
C ASP A 219 -51.03 -22.79 -21.26
N THR A 220 -50.36 -23.60 -22.09
CA THR A 220 -48.92 -23.83 -21.97
C THR A 220 -48.15 -22.61 -22.43
N ILE A 221 -48.58 -21.95 -23.51
CA ILE A 221 -47.93 -20.75 -24.05
C ILE A 221 -48.10 -19.56 -23.10
N GLU A 222 -49.27 -19.36 -22.51
CA GLU A 222 -49.50 -18.31 -21.51
C GLU A 222 -48.59 -18.48 -20.27
N LYS A 223 -48.39 -19.72 -19.81
CA LYS A 223 -47.43 -20.01 -18.72
C LYS A 223 -45.99 -19.64 -19.10
N ILE A 224 -45.57 -19.94 -20.33
CA ILE A 224 -44.23 -19.59 -20.81
C ILE A 224 -44.06 -18.06 -20.87
N LEU A 225 -45.05 -17.33 -21.37
CA LEU A 225 -45.02 -15.86 -21.43
C LEU A 225 -44.97 -15.23 -20.04
N ASN A 226 -45.74 -15.74 -19.08
CA ASN A 226 -45.69 -15.25 -17.69
C ASN A 226 -44.31 -15.46 -17.05
N LEU A 227 -43.72 -16.65 -17.20
CA LEU A 227 -42.37 -16.92 -16.70
C LEU A 227 -41.32 -16.03 -17.38
N ASN A 228 -41.46 -15.79 -18.68
CA ASN A 228 -40.55 -14.93 -19.45
C ASN A 228 -40.60 -13.47 -18.94
N ASN A 229 -41.80 -12.97 -18.63
CA ASN A 229 -42.02 -11.65 -18.05
C ASN A 229 -41.51 -11.54 -16.60
N GLU A 230 -41.67 -12.58 -15.78
CA GLU A 230 -41.09 -12.62 -14.44
C GLU A 230 -39.56 -12.55 -14.49
N ILE A 231 -38.93 -13.32 -15.39
CA ILE A 231 -37.48 -13.27 -15.63
C ILE A 231 -37.05 -11.87 -16.07
N LEU A 232 -37.80 -11.21 -16.96
CA LEU A 232 -37.50 -9.84 -17.41
C LEU A 232 -37.60 -8.82 -16.26
N SER A 233 -38.61 -8.96 -15.39
CA SER A 233 -38.79 -8.14 -14.20
C SER A 233 -37.62 -8.28 -13.24
N LEU A 234 -37.20 -9.52 -12.97
CA LEU A 234 -36.03 -9.82 -12.13
C LEU A 234 -34.75 -9.23 -12.73
N LEU A 235 -34.53 -9.38 -14.04
CA LEU A 235 -33.40 -8.77 -14.75
C LEU A 235 -33.37 -7.24 -14.63
N ASN A 236 -34.52 -6.58 -14.74
CA ASN A 236 -34.62 -5.14 -14.59
C ASN A 236 -34.46 -4.68 -13.12
N SER A 237 -34.76 -5.53 -12.15
CA SER A 237 -34.55 -5.24 -10.71
C SER A 237 -33.09 -5.33 -10.28
N LEU A 238 -32.23 -5.95 -11.09
CA LEU A 238 -30.78 -6.06 -10.87
C LEU A 238 -30.00 -4.85 -11.40
N LYS A 239 -30.69 -3.88 -12.02
CA LYS A 239 -30.16 -2.61 -12.53
C LYS A 239 -30.05 -1.57 -11.43
#